data_AF-A0A8J8A6H5-F1
#
_entry.id   AF-A0A8J8A6H5-F1
#
_cell.length_a   1.000
_cell.length_b   1.000
_cell.length_c   1.000
_cell.angle_alpha   90.00
_cell.angle_beta   90.00
_cell.angle_gamma   90.00
#
_symmetry.space_group_name_H-M   'P 1'
#
loop_
_entity.id
_entity.type
_entity.pdbx_description
1 polymer ?
#
loop_
_entity_poly.entity_id
_entity_poly.type
_entity_poly.pdbx_seq_one_letter_code
_entity_poly.pdbx_strand_id
1 'polypeptide(L)'
;MAGIQERAGTGIIVDTNVIISALLPRSSRGVSSAELTHFREELISRIILHPLSEYRPFLKRAYEICRGFDEKDTPFVALALALSLPIVTNDGGILDNRGQYDALPIEDLLR
;
A
#
# COMPACT_ATOMS: atom_id res chain seq x y z
N MET A 1 22.61 10.71 -16.34
CA MET A 1 21.76 9.51 -16.34
C MET A 1 22.22 8.59 -15.20
N ALA A 2 21.92 8.99 -13.96
CA ALA A 2 22.37 8.24 -12.78
C ALA A 2 21.32 7.18 -12.42
N GLY A 3 21.80 5.96 -12.22
CA GLY A 3 21.02 4.73 -12.17
C GLY A 3 19.90 4.72 -11.13
N ILE A 4 18.71 4.42 -11.61
CA ILE A 4 17.67 3.82 -10.78
C ILE A 4 18.05 2.35 -10.71
N GLN A 5 18.69 1.95 -9.62
CA GLN A 5 18.90 0.53 -9.31
C GLN A 5 17.53 -0.16 -9.32
N GLU A 6 17.37 -1.19 -10.15
CA GLU A 6 16.36 -2.23 -9.96
C GLU A 6 16.56 -2.82 -8.57
N ARG A 7 15.83 -2.31 -7.59
CA ARG A 7 15.51 -3.09 -6.40
C ARG A 7 14.13 -3.65 -6.67
N ALA A 8 14.08 -4.86 -7.23
CA ALA A 8 12.91 -5.71 -7.10
C ALA A 8 12.78 -6.06 -5.61
N GLY A 9 12.19 -5.14 -4.85
CA GLY A 9 11.91 -5.34 -3.45
C GLY A 9 10.76 -6.31 -3.30
N THR A 10 10.90 -7.31 -2.44
CA THR A 10 9.75 -8.11 -2.02
C THR A 10 8.93 -7.23 -1.07
N GLY A 11 7.78 -6.73 -1.51
CA GLY A 11 6.99 -5.80 -0.73
C GLY A 11 5.64 -5.50 -1.39
N ILE A 12 4.77 -4.87 -0.61
CA ILE A 12 3.44 -4.43 -1.05
C ILE A 12 3.23 -3.01 -0.55
N ILE A 13 2.41 -2.25 -1.26
CA ILE A 13 1.92 -0.96 -0.78
C ILE A 13 0.54 -1.21 -0.20
N VAL A 14 0.36 -0.79 1.04
CA VAL A 14 -0.87 -1.01 1.79
C VAL A 14 -1.55 0.34 1.98
N ASP A 15 -2.80 0.46 1.56
CA ASP A 15 -3.61 1.65 1.84
C ASP A 15 -3.73 1.84 3.38
N THR A 16 -3.80 3.10 3.81
CA THR A 16 -3.95 3.47 5.22
C THR A 16 -5.18 2.82 5.85
N ASN A 17 -6.28 2.63 5.11
CA ASN A 17 -7.47 1.95 5.62
C ASN A 17 -7.21 0.48 5.97
N VAL A 18 -6.34 -0.19 5.21
CA VAL A 18 -5.93 -1.58 5.46
C VAL A 18 -5.02 -1.64 6.67
N ILE A 19 -4.08 -0.69 6.80
CA ILE A 19 -3.24 -0.56 8.01
C ILE A 19 -4.11 -0.29 9.24
N ILE A 20 -5.04 0.65 9.19
CA ILE A 20 -5.93 0.97 10.32
C ILE A 20 -6.77 -0.23 10.71
N SER A 21 -7.31 -0.97 9.73
CA SER A 21 -8.12 -2.16 10.00
C SER A 21 -7.30 -3.29 10.64
N ALA A 22 -6.02 -3.41 10.28
CA ALA A 22 -5.09 -4.39 10.88
C ALA A 22 -4.56 -3.94 12.27
N LEU A 23 -4.32 -2.64 12.46
CA LEU A 23 -3.79 -2.06 13.71
C LEU A 23 -4.87 -1.79 14.78
N LEU A 24 -6.14 -1.72 14.39
CA LEU A 24 -7.30 -1.58 15.28
C LEU A 24 -8.15 -2.86 15.25
N PRO A 25 -7.63 -3.99 15.73
CA PRO A 25 -8.40 -5.22 15.83
C PRO A 25 -9.65 -4.96 16.65
N ARG A 26 -10.82 -5.18 16.03
CA ARG A 26 -12.08 -5.26 16.77
C ARG A 26 -11.98 -6.49 17.67
N SER A 27 -12.38 -6.36 18.93
CA SER A 27 -12.43 -7.48 19.87
C SER A 27 -13.19 -8.65 19.24
N SER A 28 -12.47 -9.66 18.77
CA SER A 28 -13.02 -10.93 18.34
C SER A 28 -13.09 -11.86 19.53
N ARG A 29 -14.19 -12.62 19.68
CA ARG A 29 -14.28 -13.65 20.71
C ARG A 29 -13.07 -14.59 20.58
N GLY A 30 -12.21 -14.62 21.60
CA GLY A 30 -11.07 -15.54 21.67
C GLY A 30 -9.68 -14.94 21.46
N VAL A 31 -9.52 -13.62 21.30
CA VAL A 31 -8.19 -12.98 21.24
C VAL A 31 -8.01 -12.01 22.42
N SER A 32 -6.94 -12.19 23.19
CA SER A 32 -6.61 -11.35 24.34
C SER A 32 -6.01 -10.01 23.92
N SER A 33 -6.10 -9.01 24.80
CA SER A 33 -5.47 -7.70 24.56
C SER A 33 -3.95 -7.79 24.38
N ALA A 34 -3.29 -8.72 25.08
CA ALA A 34 -1.85 -8.93 24.96
C ALA A 34 -1.46 -9.47 23.57
N GLU A 35 -2.23 -10.42 23.04
CA GLU A 35 -2.03 -10.95 21.68
C GLU A 35 -2.23 -9.86 20.62
N LEU A 36 -3.25 -9.00 20.80
CA LEU A 36 -3.50 -7.88 19.89
C LEU A 36 -2.38 -6.85 19.91
N THR A 37 -1.85 -6.52 21.10
CA THR A 37 -0.71 -5.61 21.23
C THR A 37 0.54 -6.19 20.57
N HIS A 38 0.85 -7.46 20.82
CA HIS A 38 2.01 -8.11 20.22
C HIS A 38 1.91 -8.14 18.68
N PHE A 39 0.74 -8.51 18.15
CA PHE A 39 0.49 -8.49 16.71
C PHE A 39 0.66 -7.08 16.10
N ARG A 40 0.17 -6.05 16.80
CA ARG A 40 0.33 -4.66 16.38
C ARG A 40 1.80 -4.23 16.32
N GLU A 41 2.60 -4.59 17.31
CA GLU A 41 4.03 -4.29 17.35
C GLU A 41 4.78 -4.99 16.20
N GLU A 42 4.48 -6.27 15.96
CA GLU A 42 5.02 -7.03 14.84
C GLU A 42 4.66 -6.40 13.49
N LEU A 43 3.41 -5.96 13.30
CA LEU A 43 2.99 -5.26 12.07
C LEU A 43 3.75 -3.95 11.88
N ILE A 44 3.81 -3.09 12.91
CA ILE A 44 4.49 -1.79 12.83
C ILE A 44 5.96 -1.97 12.50
N SER A 45 6.62 -2.99 13.06
CA SER A 45 8.03 -3.27 12.80
C SER A 45 8.35 -3.57 11.32
N ARG A 46 7.33 -3.96 10.54
CA ARG A 46 7.44 -4.30 9.12
C ARG A 46 7.02 -3.16 8.19
N ILE A 47 6.45 -2.07 8.72
CA ILE A 47 6.05 -0.90 7.93
C ILE A 47 7.31 -0.11 7.55
N ILE A 48 7.53 0.03 6.25
CA ILE A 48 8.62 0.86 5.71
C ILE A 48 8.03 2.21 5.28
N LEU A 49 8.55 3.29 5.85
CA LEU A 49 8.18 4.65 5.47
C LEU A 49 9.13 5.15 4.38
N HIS A 50 8.56 5.48 3.22
CA HIS A 50 9.31 6.07 2.13
C HIS A 50 9.18 7.61 2.14
N PRO A 51 10.28 8.38 2.10
CA PRO A 51 10.22 9.83 2.02
C PRO A 51 9.65 10.31 0.68
N LEU A 52 8.94 11.44 0.70
CA LEU A 52 8.32 12.05 -0.47
C LEU A 52 9.26 12.19 -1.67
N SER A 53 10.55 12.46 -1.44
CA SER A 53 11.55 12.61 -2.49
C SER A 53 11.69 11.38 -3.40
N GLU A 54 11.42 10.18 -2.89
CA GLU A 54 11.60 8.92 -3.63
C GLU A 54 10.52 8.71 -4.69
N TYR A 55 9.28 9.13 -4.41
CA TYR A 55 8.15 8.96 -5.34
C TYR A 55 7.62 10.28 -5.92
N ARG A 56 8.17 11.43 -5.50
CA ARG A 56 7.84 12.75 -6.06
C ARG A 56 7.87 12.81 -7.59
N PRO A 57 8.85 12.21 -8.31
CA PRO A 57 8.87 12.23 -9.78
C PRO A 57 7.63 11.59 -10.42
N PHE A 58 6.96 10.68 -9.71
CA PHE A 58 5.82 9.92 -10.20
C PHE A 58 4.47 10.57 -9.87
N LEU A 59 4.43 11.57 -8.97
CA LEU A 59 3.18 12.21 -8.51
C LEU A 59 2.34 12.77 -9.64
N LYS A 60 2.96 13.40 -10.65
CA LYS A 60 2.21 13.96 -11.78
C LYS A 60 1.50 12.85 -12.56
N ARG A 61 2.22 11.76 -12.88
CA ARG A 61 1.66 10.63 -13.61
C ARG A 61 0.58 9.92 -12.80
N ALA A 62 0.82 9.73 -11.50
CA ALA A 62 -0.16 9.16 -10.60
C ALA A 62 -1.43 9.99 -10.53
N TYR A 63 -1.32 11.33 -10.42
CA TYR A 63 -2.48 12.22 -10.43
C TYR A 63 -3.29 12.12 -11.73
N GLU A 64 -2.62 12.04 -12.88
CA GLU A 64 -3.28 11.86 -14.18
C GLU A 64 -4.09 10.55 -14.26
N ILE A 65 -3.66 9.50 -13.55
CA ILE A 65 -4.41 8.25 -13.44
C ILE A 65 -5.56 8.41 -12.43
N CYS A 66 -5.25 8.93 -11.24
CA CYS A 66 -6.17 9.05 -10.10
C CYS A 66 -7.33 10.03 -10.33
N ARG A 67 -7.13 11.10 -11.11
CA ARG A 67 -8.22 12.06 -11.43
C ARG A 67 -9.42 11.43 -12.15
N GLY A 68 -9.29 10.20 -12.65
CA GLY A 68 -10.38 9.44 -13.25
C GLY A 68 -11.29 8.73 -12.23
N PHE A 69 -10.89 8.63 -10.96
CA PHE A 69 -11.67 7.96 -9.90
C PHE A 69 -11.55 8.66 -8.55
N ASP A 70 -10.38 8.67 -7.90
CA ASP A 70 -10.12 9.38 -6.64
C ASP A 70 -8.71 9.99 -6.62
N GLU A 71 -8.63 11.32 -6.59
CA GLU A 71 -7.37 12.06 -6.54
C GLU A 71 -6.56 11.79 -5.25
N LYS A 72 -7.21 11.37 -4.17
CA LYS A 72 -6.56 11.12 -2.88
C LYS A 72 -5.62 9.91 -2.93
N ASP A 73 -5.80 9.00 -3.88
CA ASP A 73 -4.95 7.81 -4.05
C ASP A 73 -3.63 8.10 -4.75
N THR A 74 -3.45 9.34 -5.23
CA THR A 74 -2.23 9.79 -5.93
C THR A 74 -0.93 9.37 -5.24
N PRO A 75 -0.77 9.50 -3.90
CA PRO A 75 0.46 9.10 -3.23
C PRO A 75 0.73 7.59 -3.29
N PHE A 76 -0.30 6.74 -3.17
CA PHE A 76 -0.15 5.29 -3.22
C PHE A 76 0.19 4.81 -4.63
N VAL A 77 -0.50 5.35 -5.64
CA VAL A 77 -0.19 5.08 -7.05
C VAL A 77 1.21 5.58 -7.41
N ALA A 78 1.61 6.76 -6.96
CA ALA A 78 2.96 7.27 -7.20
C ALA A 78 4.04 6.37 -6.59
N LEU A 79 3.80 5.87 -5.37
CA LEU A 79 4.70 4.95 -4.70
C LEU A 79 4.77 3.60 -5.43
N ALA A 80 3.64 3.08 -5.93
CA ALA A 80 3.58 1.83 -6.69
C ALA A 80 4.37 1.92 -7.99
N LEU A 81 4.23 3.04 -8.71
CA LEU A 81 5.01 3.31 -9.91
C LEU A 81 6.51 3.48 -9.60
N ALA A 82 6.85 4.14 -8.49
CA ALA A 82 8.24 4.38 -8.10
C ALA A 82 8.98 3.10 -7.70
N LEU A 83 8.29 2.22 -6.95
CA LEU A 83 8.87 1.02 -6.39
C LEU A 83 8.62 -0.24 -7.23
N SER A 84 7.74 -0.16 -8.24
CA SER A 84 7.25 -1.31 -9.00
C SER A 84 6.69 -2.40 -8.08
N LEU A 85 5.88 -1.99 -7.08
CA LEU A 85 5.23 -2.88 -6.12
C LEU A 85 3.70 -2.83 -6.28
N PRO A 86 3.00 -3.96 -6.07
CA PRO A 86 1.56 -3.98 -6.15
C PRO A 86 0.93 -3.21 -4.98
N ILE A 87 -0.17 -2.53 -5.27
CA ILE A 87 -1.05 -1.96 -4.24
C ILE A 87 -2.02 -3.05 -3.78
N VAL A 88 -2.02 -3.37 -2.49
CA VAL A 88 -3.01 -4.26 -1.88
C VAL A 88 -4.15 -3.41 -1.33
N THR A 89 -5.35 -3.58 -1.90
CA THR A 89 -6.53 -2.79 -1.55
C THR A 89 -7.82 -3.48 -1.99
N ASN A 90 -8.94 -3.11 -1.36
CA ASN A 90 -10.29 -3.46 -1.82
C ASN A 90 -11.02 -2.26 -2.46
N ASP A 91 -10.30 -1.17 -2.74
CA ASP A 91 -10.84 -0.03 -3.47
C ASP A 91 -11.08 -0.38 -4.95
N GLY A 92 -12.33 -0.22 -5.40
CA GLY A 92 -12.74 -0.55 -6.77
C GLY A 92 -12.07 0.35 -7.81
N GLY A 93 -11.88 1.65 -7.52
CA GLY A 93 -11.21 2.57 -8.42
C GLY A 93 -9.76 2.17 -8.68
N ILE A 94 -9.04 1.75 -7.64
CA ILE A 94 -7.68 1.24 -7.79
C ILE A 94 -7.66 -0.10 -8.56
N LEU A 95 -8.54 -1.04 -8.21
CA LEU A 95 -8.57 -2.37 -8.84
C LEU A 95 -9.02 -2.33 -10.32
N ASP A 96 -9.91 -1.41 -10.69
CA ASP A 96 -10.41 -1.28 -12.06
C ASP A 96 -9.37 -0.64 -12.99
N ASN A 97 -8.36 0.05 -12.44
CA ASN A 97 -7.27 0.69 -13.19
C ASN A 97 -5.98 -0.15 -13.23
N ARG A 98 -6.06 -1.44 -12.88
CA ARG A 98 -4.97 -2.42 -13.08
C ARG A 98 -4.46 -2.37 -14.53
N GLY A 99 -3.13 -2.47 -14.68
CA GLY A 99 -2.44 -2.32 -15.97
C GLY A 99 -1.81 -0.94 -16.18
N GLN A 100 -2.26 0.10 -15.45
CA GLN A 100 -1.45 1.31 -15.24
C GLN A 100 -0.39 1.11 -14.15
N TYR A 101 -0.70 0.20 -13.22
CA TYR A 101 0.13 -0.29 -12.11
C TYR A 101 -0.41 -1.68 -11.70
N ASP A 102 0.34 -2.38 -10.85
CA ASP A 102 -0.11 -3.64 -10.26
C ASP A 102 -0.97 -3.37 -9.01
N ALA A 103 -2.08 -4.09 -8.89
CA ALA A 103 -2.91 -4.06 -7.69
C ALA A 103 -3.55 -5.43 -7.42
N LEU A 104 -3.70 -5.76 -6.15
CA LEU A 104 -4.21 -7.03 -5.66
C LEU A 104 -5.32 -6.79 -4.63
N PRO A 105 -6.39 -7.60 -4.63
CA PRO A 105 -7.37 -7.58 -3.56
C PRO A 105 -6.74 -8.12 -2.26
N ILE A 106 -7.24 -7.67 -1.10
CA ILE A 106 -6.71 -8.07 0.21
C ILE A 106 -6.76 -9.60 0.39
N GLU A 107 -7.75 -10.27 -0.19
CA GLU A 107 -7.93 -11.71 -0.08
C GLU A 107 -6.79 -12.51 -0.72
N ASP A 108 -6.05 -11.92 -1.66
CA ASP A 108 -4.88 -12.54 -2.28
C ASP A 108 -3.61 -12.41 -1.41
N LEU A 109 -3.64 -11.63 -0.32
CA LEU A 109 -2.54 -11.55 0.64
C LEU A 109 -2.37 -12.84 1.46
N LEU A 110 -3.45 -13.61 1.62
CA LEU A 110 -3.53 -14.74 2.54
C LEU A 110 -3.43 -16.10 1.83
N ARG A 111 -3.07 -16.11 0.55
CA ARG A 111 -2.99 -17.32 -0.29
C ARG A 111 -1.57 -17.84 -0.48
#